data_AF-A0A504I454-F1
#
_entry.id   AF-A0A504I454-F1
#
_cell.length_a   1.000
_cell.length_b   1.000
_cell.length_c   1.000
_cell.angle_alpha   90.00
_cell.angle_beta   90.00
_cell.angle_gamma   90.00
#
_symmetry.space_group_name_H-M   'P 1'
#
loop_
_entity.id
_entity.type
_entity.pdbx_description
1 polymer ?
#
loop_
_entity_poly.entity_id
_entity_poly.type
_entity_poly.pdbx_seq_one_letter_code
_entity_poly.pdbx_strand_id
1 'polypeptide(L)'
;VSSLGDSRHFRAFGRDSMFGDVLTRLGLVNAWSEETSYSAAAPVGLEALARVPEASILIVSPLPADVGRSLPTNALWNALPAVSKGRVAVLEAINHFGCLPSARRFARLATAALAGHAS
;
A
#
# COMPACT_ATOMS: atom_id res chain seq x y z
N VAL A 1 2.84 -2.36 -0.16
CA VAL A 1 1.50 -2.25 0.49
C VAL A 1 1.57 -1.17 1.53
N SER A 2 0.52 -0.37 1.73
CA SER A 2 0.47 0.67 2.75
C SER A 2 -0.83 0.67 3.57
N SER A 3 -0.76 1.26 4.75
CA SER A 3 -1.90 1.72 5.55
C SER A 3 -1.72 3.21 5.79
N LEU A 4 -2.77 4.02 5.77
CA LEU A 4 -2.66 5.48 5.88
C LEU A 4 -2.98 5.94 7.31
N GLY A 5 -2.13 6.80 7.85
CA GLY A 5 -2.27 7.36 9.20
C GLY A 5 -2.95 8.72 9.22
N ASP A 6 -2.55 9.63 8.32
CA ASP A 6 -3.22 10.90 8.06
C ASP A 6 -3.02 11.34 6.60
N SER A 7 -3.52 12.52 6.23
CA SER A 7 -3.47 13.05 4.85
C SER A 7 -2.06 13.19 4.24
N ARG A 8 -0.99 13.14 5.04
CA ARG A 8 0.41 13.30 4.61
C ARG A 8 1.28 12.10 4.93
N HIS A 9 0.74 11.13 5.66
CA HIS A 9 1.51 10.15 6.38
C HIS A 9 0.95 8.74 6.19
N PHE A 10 1.84 7.80 5.85
CA PHE A 10 1.48 6.41 5.68
C PHE A 10 2.47 5.46 6.37
N ARG A 11 2.00 4.24 6.60
CA ARG A 11 2.77 3.07 6.99
C ARG A 11 3.00 2.23 5.75
N ALA A 12 4.26 1.95 5.44
CA ALA A 12 4.63 0.97 4.42
C ALA A 12 4.86 -0.41 5.05
N PHE A 13 4.63 -1.46 4.27
CA PHE A 13 4.93 -2.84 4.65
C PHE A 13 6.10 -3.34 3.79
N GLY A 14 7.26 -3.52 4.44
CA GLY A 14 8.51 -3.93 3.83
C GLY A 14 8.60 -5.44 3.58
N ARG A 15 9.79 -5.90 3.17
CA ARG A 15 10.06 -7.31 2.84
C ARG A 15 9.90 -8.29 4.00
N ASP A 16 10.10 -7.81 5.22
CA ASP A 16 10.00 -8.50 6.51
C ASP A 16 8.55 -8.60 7.03
N SER A 17 7.59 -8.01 6.30
CA SER A 17 6.17 -8.11 6.64
C SER A 17 5.50 -9.32 5.97
N MET A 18 4.40 -9.80 6.57
CA MET A 18 3.53 -10.82 5.96
C MET A 18 3.12 -10.45 4.52
N PHE A 19 2.88 -9.16 4.24
CA PHE A 19 2.54 -8.71 2.90
C PHE A 19 3.72 -8.77 1.93
N GLY A 20 4.92 -8.38 2.38
CA GLY A 20 6.15 -8.48 1.60
C GLY A 20 6.48 -9.93 1.22
N ASP A 21 6.34 -10.85 2.19
CA ASP A 21 6.50 -12.29 1.97
C ASP A 21 5.51 -12.83 0.94
N VAL A 22 4.23 -12.46 1.04
CA VAL A 22 3.23 -12.92 0.09
C VAL A 22 3.48 -12.36 -1.32
N LEU A 23 3.84 -11.08 -1.46
CA LEU A 23 4.18 -10.51 -2.77
C LEU A 23 5.34 -11.27 -3.42
N THR A 24 6.38 -11.57 -2.64
CA THR A 24 7.52 -12.36 -3.10
C THR A 24 7.09 -13.74 -3.61
N ARG A 25 6.22 -14.43 -2.87
CA ARG A 25 5.69 -15.76 -3.27
C ARG A 25 4.79 -15.71 -4.51
N LEU A 26 4.16 -14.56 -4.79
CA LEU A 26 3.38 -14.34 -6.01
C LEU A 26 4.26 -13.93 -7.21
N GLY A 27 5.59 -13.86 -7.04
CA GLY A 27 6.52 -13.40 -8.08
C GLY A 27 6.47 -11.89 -8.31
N LEU A 28 5.90 -11.13 -7.37
CA LEU A 28 5.79 -9.67 -7.44
C LEU A 28 6.93 -9.00 -6.67
N VAL A 29 7.44 -7.91 -7.22
CA VAL A 29 8.45 -7.08 -6.56
C VAL A 29 7.76 -6.14 -5.58
N ASN A 30 8.13 -6.21 -4.29
CA ASN A 30 7.73 -5.17 -3.34
C ASN A 30 8.57 -3.91 -3.61
N ALA A 31 7.93 -2.86 -4.11
CA ALA A 31 8.58 -1.58 -4.40
C ALA A 31 9.09 -0.85 -3.15
N TRP A 32 8.64 -1.28 -1.95
CA TRP A 32 9.21 -0.81 -0.69
C TRP A 32 10.35 -1.74 -0.26
N SER A 33 11.58 -1.32 -0.54
CA SER A 33 12.80 -2.11 -0.31
C SER A 33 13.34 -2.01 1.12
N GLU A 34 12.98 -0.96 1.84
CA GLU A 34 13.36 -0.79 3.24
C GLU A 34 12.70 -1.86 4.11
N GLU A 35 13.39 -2.27 5.18
CA GLU A 35 12.73 -3.00 6.27
C GLU A 35 11.51 -2.20 6.73
N THR A 36 10.49 -2.90 7.23
CA THR A 36 9.32 -2.25 7.78
C THR A 36 9.82 -1.17 8.73
N SER A 37 9.56 0.11 8.45
CA SER A 37 9.81 1.21 9.37
C SER A 37 8.87 1.07 10.57
N TYR A 38 9.05 -0.03 11.32
CA TYR A 38 8.36 -0.39 12.54
C TYR A 38 8.99 0.33 13.74
N SER A 39 9.98 1.20 13.51
CA SER A 39 10.38 2.15 14.53
C SER A 39 9.19 3.07 14.84
N ALA A 40 8.95 3.33 16.12
CA ALA A 40 8.09 4.41 16.61
C ALA A 40 8.50 5.83 16.10
N ALA A 41 9.44 5.92 15.16
CA ALA A 41 9.87 7.13 14.48
C ALA A 41 8.98 7.39 13.26
N ALA A 42 8.27 8.52 13.34
CA ALA A 42 7.65 9.34 12.30
C ALA A 42 6.95 8.59 11.13
N PRO A 43 5.65 8.84 10.90
CA PRO A 43 5.00 8.31 9.71
C PRO A 43 5.75 8.73 8.43
N VAL A 44 5.77 7.84 7.43
CA VAL A 44 6.45 8.13 6.17
C VAL A 44 5.63 9.13 5.38
N GLY A 45 6.29 10.20 4.92
CA GLY A 45 5.66 11.21 4.07
C GLY A 45 5.28 10.66 2.69
N LEU A 46 4.15 11.10 2.13
CA LEU A 46 3.65 10.67 0.81
C LEU A 46 4.68 10.84 -0.33
N GLU A 47 5.62 11.77 -0.21
CA GLU A 47 6.70 11.98 -1.18
C GLU A 47 7.56 10.73 -1.40
N ALA A 48 7.64 9.84 -0.42
CA ALA A 48 8.40 8.60 -0.57
C ALA A 48 7.75 7.64 -1.58
N LEU A 49 6.43 7.76 -1.84
CA LEU A 49 5.74 7.00 -2.89
C LEU A 49 6.19 7.42 -4.30
N ALA A 50 6.73 8.63 -4.46
CA ALA A 50 7.23 9.12 -5.74
C ALA A 50 8.60 8.51 -6.13
N ARG A 51 9.29 7.83 -5.21
CA ARG A 51 10.62 7.23 -5.45
C ARG A 51 10.59 6.11 -6.50
N VAL A 52 9.46 5.40 -6.62
CA VAL A 52 9.28 4.30 -7.59
C VAL A 52 8.01 4.57 -8.41
N PRO A 53 8.07 5.47 -9.41
CA PRO A 53 6.88 5.97 -10.09
C PRO A 53 6.11 4.88 -10.86
N GLU A 54 6.77 3.79 -11.25
CA GLU A 54 6.16 2.65 -11.95
C GLU A 54 5.51 1.62 -11.02
N ALA A 55 5.57 1.80 -9.70
CA ALA A 55 4.94 0.88 -8.75
C ALA A 55 3.43 1.13 -8.57
N SER A 56 2.64 0.07 -8.43
CA SER A 56 1.24 0.16 -8.00
C SER A 56 1.13 0.36 -6.49
N ILE A 57 0.11 1.10 -6.03
CA ILE A 57 -0.16 1.34 -4.61
C ILE A 57 -1.33 0.47 -4.17
N LEU A 58 -1.08 -0.45 -3.25
CA LEU A 58 -2.11 -1.24 -2.57
C LEU A 58 -2.31 -0.71 -1.15
N ILE A 59 -3.50 -0.21 -0.87
CA ILE A 59 -3.91 0.35 0.41
C ILE A 59 -4.79 -0.67 1.14
N VAL A 60 -4.46 -1.04 2.38
CA VAL A 60 -5.31 -1.93 3.19
C VAL A 60 -6.24 -1.11 4.07
N SER A 61 -7.55 -1.35 3.95
CA SER A 61 -8.59 -0.66 4.72
C SER A 61 -8.63 -1.13 6.20
N PRO A 62 -9.32 -0.42 7.11
CA PRO A 62 -10.06 0.84 6.89
C PRO A 62 -9.12 2.03 6.70
N LEU A 63 -9.57 2.99 5.88
CA LEU A 63 -8.98 4.32 5.87
C LEU A 63 -9.63 5.16 6.96
N PRO A 64 -8.87 5.95 7.73
CA PRO A 64 -9.45 6.99 8.56
C PRO A 64 -10.39 7.89 7.73
N ALA A 65 -11.54 8.28 8.31
CA ALA A 65 -12.59 8.98 7.55
C ALA A 65 -12.16 10.37 7.04
N ASP A 66 -11.24 11.01 7.73
CA ASP A 66 -10.55 12.24 7.32
C ASP A 66 -9.57 11.99 6.16
N VAL A 67 -8.84 10.88 6.17
CA VAL A 67 -7.93 10.48 5.08
C VAL A 67 -8.71 10.22 3.79
N GLY A 68 -9.80 9.46 3.86
CA GLY A 68 -10.65 9.19 2.69
C GLY A 68 -11.24 10.45 2.05
N ARG A 69 -11.49 11.50 2.85
CA ARG A 69 -12.01 12.79 2.37
C ARG A 69 -10.92 13.74 1.87
N SER A 70 -9.73 13.68 2.43
CA SER A 70 -8.63 14.63 2.13
C SER A 70 -7.70 14.17 1.02
N LEU A 71 -7.52 12.86 0.81
CA LEU A 71 -6.67 12.35 -0.28
C LEU A 71 -7.10 12.83 -1.66
N PRO A 72 -8.40 12.82 -2.03
CA PRO A 72 -8.83 13.28 -3.35
C PRO A 72 -8.49 14.75 -3.63
N THR A 73 -8.34 15.58 -2.60
CA THR A 73 -7.98 17.01 -2.75
C THR A 73 -6.50 17.29 -2.46
N ASN A 74 -5.72 16.28 -2.09
CA ASN A 74 -4.30 16.44 -1.78
C ASN A 74 -3.46 16.53 -3.07
N ALA A 75 -2.80 17.67 -3.28
CA ALA A 75 -1.97 17.91 -4.46
C ALA A 75 -0.80 16.93 -4.62
N LEU A 76 -0.13 16.55 -3.52
CA LEU A 76 0.99 15.61 -3.56
C LEU A 76 0.51 14.21 -3.95
N TRP A 77 -0.63 13.78 -3.38
CA TRP A 77 -1.25 12.50 -3.75
C TRP A 77 -1.64 12.48 -5.23
N ASN A 78 -2.35 13.49 -5.70
CA ASN A 78 -2.81 13.58 -7.09
C ASN A 78 -1.66 13.74 -8.11
N ALA A 79 -0.48 14.21 -7.67
CA ALA A 79 0.71 14.30 -8.51
C ALA A 79 1.43 12.95 -8.70
N LEU A 80 1.09 11.91 -7.91
CA LEU A 80 1.75 10.61 -8.03
C LEU A 80 1.39 9.93 -9.35
N PRO A 81 2.37 9.41 -10.13
CA PRO A 81 2.09 8.67 -11.36
C PRO A 81 1.23 7.42 -11.16
N ALA A 82 1.22 6.83 -9.96
CA ALA A 82 0.33 5.71 -9.65
C ALA A 82 -1.14 6.14 -9.58
N VAL A 83 -1.42 7.34 -9.09
CA VAL A 83 -2.78 7.88 -8.99
C VAL A 83 -3.31 8.25 -10.37
N SER A 84 -2.54 9.02 -11.15
CA SER A 84 -2.97 9.45 -12.48
C SER A 84 -3.08 8.31 -13.50
N LYS A 85 -2.26 7.26 -13.37
CA LYS A 85 -2.33 6.05 -14.21
C LYS A 85 -3.31 4.99 -13.68
N GLY A 86 -4.13 5.28 -12.66
CA GLY A 86 -5.12 4.34 -12.13
C GLY A 86 -4.53 3.07 -11.48
N ARG A 87 -3.28 3.11 -11.03
CA ARG A 87 -2.56 1.98 -10.41
C ARG A 87 -2.66 2.00 -8.87
N VAL A 88 -3.81 2.44 -8.35
CA VAL A 88 -4.11 2.46 -6.92
C VAL A 88 -5.32 1.58 -6.64
N ALA A 89 -5.18 0.66 -5.71
CA ALA A 89 -6.29 -0.18 -5.24
C ALA A 89 -6.41 -0.15 -3.72
N VAL A 90 -7.66 -0.04 -3.25
CA VAL A 90 -8.01 -0.18 -1.84
C VAL A 90 -8.53 -1.59 -1.61
N LEU A 91 -7.80 -2.36 -0.80
CA LEU A 91 -8.14 -3.70 -0.40
C LEU A 91 -9.01 -3.67 0.87
N GLU A 92 -9.99 -4.55 0.95
CA GLU A 92 -10.76 -4.77 2.18
C GLU A 92 -9.85 -5.15 3.35
N ALA A 93 -10.30 -4.90 4.58
CA ALA A 93 -9.50 -5.03 5.80
C ALA A 93 -8.82 -6.39 5.95
N ILE A 94 -7.51 -6.37 6.19
CA ILE A 94 -6.68 -7.57 6.44
C ILE A 94 -5.91 -7.34 7.73
N ASN A 95 -6.01 -8.31 8.66
CA ASN A 95 -5.16 -8.31 9.83
C ASN A 95 -3.72 -8.66 9.43
N HIS A 96 -2.80 -7.70 9.51
CA HIS A 96 -1.39 -7.88 9.16
C HIS A 96 -0.61 -8.80 10.11
N PHE A 97 -1.16 -9.12 11.28
CA PHE A 97 -0.66 -10.13 12.21
C PHE A 97 -1.46 -11.44 12.19
N GLY A 98 -2.39 -11.60 11.25
CA GLY A 98 -3.32 -12.74 11.23
C GLY A 98 -2.79 -14.04 10.61
N CYS A 99 -1.46 -14.17 10.47
CA CYS A 99 -0.79 -15.37 9.99
C CYS A 99 -1.34 -15.89 8.62
N LEU A 100 -1.35 -17.22 8.43
CA LEU A 100 -1.66 -17.87 7.15
C LEU A 100 -3.05 -17.53 6.58
N PRO A 101 -4.14 -17.45 7.37
CA PRO A 101 -5.44 -17.02 6.85
C PRO A 101 -5.41 -15.61 6.24
N SER A 102 -4.79 -14.65 6.94
CA SER A 102 -4.62 -13.29 6.42
C SER A 102 -3.73 -13.25 5.18
N ALA A 103 -2.66 -14.04 5.15
CA ALA A 103 -1.77 -14.14 4.01
C ALA A 103 -2.51 -14.62 2.74
N ARG A 104 -3.33 -15.67 2.86
CA ARG A 104 -4.17 -16.17 1.76
C ARG A 104 -5.21 -15.15 1.31
N ARG A 105 -5.85 -14.45 2.26
CA ARG A 105 -6.81 -13.39 1.96
C ARG A 105 -6.14 -12.25 1.19
N PHE A 106 -4.97 -11.81 1.64
CA PHE A 106 -4.17 -10.79 0.97
C PHE A 106 -3.78 -11.21 -0.45
N ALA A 107 -3.27 -12.43 -0.63
CA ALA A 107 -2.90 -12.93 -1.95
C ALA A 107 -4.05 -12.83 -2.95
N ARG A 108 -5.26 -13.28 -2.56
CA ARG A 108 -6.45 -13.20 -3.41
C ARG A 108 -6.81 -11.76 -3.78
N LEU A 109 -6.81 -10.86 -2.81
CA LEU A 109 -7.21 -9.47 -3.02
C LEU A 109 -6.17 -8.68 -3.82
N ALA A 110 -4.89 -8.88 -3.54
CA ALA A 110 -3.80 -8.25 -4.27
C ALA A 110 -3.79 -8.68 -5.74
N THR A 111 -3.92 -9.98 -6.02
CA THR A 111 -3.96 -10.49 -7.40
C THR A 111 -5.18 -9.95 -8.16
N ALA A 112 -6.36 -9.94 -7.55
CA ALA A 112 -7.56 -9.40 -8.18
C ALA A 112 -7.41 -7.90 -8.50
N ALA A 113 -6.87 -7.12 -7.56
CA ALA A 113 -6.62 -5.69 -7.75
C ALA A 113 -5.60 -5.42 -8.87
N LEU A 114 -4.48 -6.13 -8.87
CA LEU A 114 -3.41 -5.92 -9.86
C LEU A 114 -3.81 -6.36 -11.27
N ALA A 115 -4.63 -7.42 -11.39
CA ALA A 115 -5.20 -7.82 -12.68
C ALA A 115 -6.10 -6.73 -13.26
N GLY A 116 -6.84 -6.00 -12.41
CA GLY A 116 -7.67 -4.86 -12.84
C GLY A 116 -6.89 -3.61 -13.26
N HIS A 117 -5.59 -3.50 -12.92
CA HIS A 117 -4.74 -2.40 -13.41
C HIS A 117 -4.18 -2.65 -14.82
N ALA A 118 -4.26 -3.88 -15.33
CA ALA A 118 -3.69 -4.29 -16.62
C ALA A 118 -4.66 -4.11 -17.81
N SER A 119 -5.84 -3.55 -17.55
CA SER A 119 -6.93 -3.34 -18.52
C SER A 119 -7.13 -1.87 -18.89
#